data_AF-A0A2E2T1B5-F1
#
_entry.id   AF-A0A2E2T1B5-F1
#
_cell.length_a   1.000
_cell.length_b   1.000
_cell.length_c   1.000
_cell.angle_alpha   90.00
_cell.angle_beta   90.00
_cell.angle_gamma   90.00
#
_symmetry.space_group_name_H-M   'P 1'
#
loop_
_entity.id
_entity.type
_entity.pdbx_description
1 polymer ?
#
loop_
_entity_poly.entity_id
_entity_poly.type
_entity_poly.pdbx_seq_one_letter_code
_entity_poly.pdbx_strand_id
1 'polypeptide(L)'
;MTHNYAAILQDISDAIHQTDFTDARKVDYIPALASVPDDHFAMVLRTAGGNELAIGEADLPFSIQSISKVFALVLAQRAHGDDLWKAVRREPSGSAFNSLIQLEQEHGIPRNPFINAGAIRVADLIASRYANPDRSVAEFLGQLCGNPGIRVDNDVYLSEDQHGDRNRAIAYLMKSFSKLDNPVEDVVRAYFKQCSVAMTAREMARAAFFLANKGVGIDGRTVIAPGETSRINALMLTCGMYDGVGDFAFTVGIPAKSGVGGGIIGVIPGEFSVCVWSPRLDARGNSAAGIRALEMLIRAIGRSVF
;
A
#
# COMPACT_ATOMS: atom_id res chain seq x y z
N MET A 1 -13.83 -21.82 -14.43
CA MET A 1 -13.80 -21.21 -15.77
C MET A 1 -12.48 -20.47 -15.90
N THR A 2 -11.75 -20.63 -17.00
CA THR A 2 -10.48 -19.92 -17.21
C THR A 2 -10.83 -18.58 -17.84
N HIS A 3 -10.73 -17.48 -17.07
CA HIS A 3 -10.99 -16.14 -17.60
C HIS A 3 -9.90 -15.77 -18.62
N ASN A 4 -10.30 -15.13 -19.72
CA ASN A 4 -9.36 -14.55 -20.67
C ASN A 4 -8.88 -13.19 -20.14
N TYR A 5 -7.95 -13.21 -19.19
CA TYR A 5 -7.40 -12.00 -18.57
C TYR A 5 -6.77 -11.04 -19.58
N ALA A 6 -6.22 -11.54 -20.69
CA ALA A 6 -5.62 -10.68 -21.71
C ALA A 6 -6.67 -9.81 -22.40
N ALA A 7 -7.80 -10.39 -22.80
CA ALA A 7 -8.91 -9.64 -23.37
C ALA A 7 -9.52 -8.65 -22.37
N ILE A 8 -9.74 -9.08 -21.12
CA ILE A 8 -10.27 -8.20 -20.06
C ILE A 8 -9.36 -7.00 -19.82
N LEU A 9 -8.04 -7.21 -19.73
CA LEU A 9 -7.09 -6.11 -19.54
C LEU A 9 -7.07 -5.17 -20.75
N GLN A 10 -7.18 -5.69 -21.97
CA GLN A 10 -7.26 -4.83 -23.16
C GLN A 10 -8.52 -3.96 -23.13
N ASP A 11 -9.68 -4.53 -22.82
CA ASP A 11 -10.94 -3.79 -22.68
C ASP A 11 -10.84 -2.69 -21.61
N ILE A 12 -10.15 -2.98 -20.50
CA ILE A 12 -9.86 -1.99 -19.45
C ILE A 12 -8.96 -0.88 -20.00
N SER A 13 -7.87 -1.22 -20.68
CA SER A 13 -6.94 -0.24 -21.26
C SER A 13 -7.68 0.73 -22.18
N ASP A 14 -8.52 0.21 -23.07
CA ASP A 14 -9.25 1.00 -24.05
C ASP A 14 -10.27 1.92 -23.36
N ALA A 15 -11.00 1.41 -22.36
CA ALA A 15 -11.96 2.20 -21.61
C ALA A 15 -11.31 3.32 -20.78
N ILE A 16 -10.14 3.05 -20.16
CA ILE A 16 -9.41 4.06 -19.39
C ILE A 16 -8.92 5.19 -20.30
N HIS A 17 -8.38 4.89 -21.48
CA HIS A 17 -7.97 5.91 -22.44
C HIS A 17 -9.14 6.75 -23.00
N GLN A 18 -10.35 6.21 -23.00
CA GLN A 18 -11.55 6.91 -23.48
C GLN A 18 -12.28 7.69 -22.36
N THR A 19 -11.94 7.45 -21.09
CA THR A 19 -12.59 8.09 -19.96
C THR A 19 -11.84 9.36 -19.56
N ASP A 20 -12.55 10.49 -19.53
CA ASP A 20 -12.00 11.72 -18.99
C ASP A 20 -12.18 11.77 -17.47
N PHE A 21 -11.08 11.76 -16.73
CA PHE A 21 -11.06 11.82 -15.27
C PHE A 21 -10.99 13.26 -14.75
N THR A 22 -11.78 14.19 -15.33
CA THR A 22 -11.77 15.63 -14.98
C THR A 22 -11.83 15.92 -13.48
N ASP A 23 -12.61 15.16 -12.72
CA ASP A 23 -12.77 15.32 -11.26
C ASP A 23 -11.55 14.83 -10.45
N ALA A 24 -10.60 14.14 -11.08
CA ALA A 24 -9.38 13.66 -10.44
C ALA A 24 -8.29 14.74 -10.46
N ARG A 25 -7.60 14.89 -9.33
CA ARG A 25 -6.57 15.92 -9.14
C ARG A 25 -5.16 15.34 -9.11
N LYS A 26 -4.19 16.17 -9.47
CA LYS A 26 -2.78 15.87 -9.28
C LYS A 26 -2.43 15.92 -7.79
N VAL A 27 -1.42 15.17 -7.39
CA VAL A 27 -0.83 15.27 -6.06
C VAL A 27 0.18 16.39 -6.03
N ASP A 28 0.01 17.32 -5.09
CA ASP A 28 0.74 18.59 -5.08
C ASP A 28 1.34 18.97 -3.71
N TYR A 29 1.17 18.13 -2.68
CA TYR A 29 1.69 18.45 -1.33
C TYR A 29 3.22 18.32 -1.22
N ILE A 30 3.86 17.61 -2.17
CA ILE A 30 5.32 17.61 -2.33
C ILE A 30 5.73 17.79 -3.80
N PRO A 31 6.83 18.53 -4.07
CA PRO A 31 7.29 18.78 -5.43
C PRO A 31 7.57 17.52 -6.26
N ALA A 32 8.17 16.49 -5.65
CA ALA A 32 8.54 15.25 -6.36
C ALA A 32 7.33 14.47 -6.91
N LEU A 33 6.18 14.50 -6.23
CA LEU A 33 4.94 13.91 -6.77
C LEU A 33 4.25 14.87 -7.75
N ALA A 34 4.33 16.17 -7.49
CA ALA A 34 3.78 17.21 -8.36
C ALA A 34 4.47 17.26 -9.74
N SER A 35 5.67 16.72 -9.90
CA SER A 35 6.38 16.64 -11.17
C SER A 35 6.01 15.43 -12.04
N VAL A 36 5.35 14.41 -11.48
CA VAL A 36 4.98 13.20 -12.24
C VAL A 36 3.94 13.54 -13.30
N PRO A 37 4.09 13.15 -14.59
CA PRO A 37 3.05 13.34 -15.61
C PRO A 37 1.74 12.64 -15.21
N ASP A 38 0.60 13.23 -15.53
CA ASP A 38 -0.69 12.81 -14.99
C ASP A 38 -1.49 11.88 -15.92
N ASP A 39 -0.97 11.61 -17.11
CA ASP A 39 -1.52 10.74 -18.16
C ASP A 39 -1.02 9.29 -18.10
N HIS A 40 -0.13 8.98 -17.16
CA HIS A 40 0.36 7.62 -16.95
C HIS A 40 -0.74 6.66 -16.48
N PHE A 41 -0.73 5.46 -17.05
CA PHE A 41 -1.56 4.35 -16.62
C PHE A 41 -0.82 3.02 -16.78
N ALA A 42 -0.94 2.16 -15.77
CA ALA A 42 -0.42 0.81 -15.81
C ALA A 42 -1.31 -0.13 -14.99
N MET A 43 -1.45 -1.37 -15.45
CA MET A 43 -2.09 -2.42 -14.67
C MET A 43 -1.40 -3.76 -14.92
N VAL A 44 -1.07 -4.46 -13.84
CA VAL A 44 -0.43 -5.77 -13.89
C VAL A 44 -1.18 -6.75 -13.01
N LEU A 45 -1.56 -7.89 -13.58
CA LEU A 45 -2.20 -9.00 -12.90
C LEU A 45 -1.25 -10.20 -12.89
N ARG A 46 -1.02 -10.77 -11.70
CA ARG A 46 -0.25 -11.99 -11.50
C ARG A 46 -1.15 -13.09 -10.96
N THR A 47 -1.37 -14.13 -11.77
CA THR A 47 -2.23 -15.26 -11.37
C THR A 47 -1.52 -16.21 -10.41
N ALA A 48 -2.29 -17.01 -9.67
CA ALA A 48 -1.80 -18.10 -8.82
C ALA A 48 -0.98 -19.15 -9.60
N GLY A 49 -1.25 -19.30 -10.89
CA GLY A 49 -0.46 -20.14 -11.80
C GLY A 49 0.88 -19.53 -12.23
N GLY A 50 1.20 -18.31 -11.80
CA GLY A 50 2.45 -17.62 -12.09
C GLY A 50 2.46 -16.81 -13.39
N ASN A 51 1.35 -16.75 -14.12
CA ASN A 51 1.24 -15.92 -15.32
C ASN A 51 1.15 -14.44 -14.93
N GLU A 52 1.86 -13.60 -15.67
CA GLU A 52 1.81 -12.15 -15.52
C GLU A 52 1.28 -11.53 -16.80
N LEU A 53 0.23 -10.72 -16.65
CA LEU A 53 -0.36 -9.96 -17.74
C LEU A 53 -0.28 -8.48 -17.38
N ALA A 54 0.08 -7.65 -18.35
CA ALA A 54 0.34 -6.24 -18.14
C ALA A 54 -0.21 -5.42 -19.30
N ILE A 55 -0.71 -4.22 -18.97
CA ILE A 55 -1.12 -3.18 -19.91
C ILE A 55 -0.55 -1.84 -19.44
N GLY A 56 -0.41 -0.89 -20.37
CA GLY A 56 0.15 0.43 -20.10
C GLY A 56 1.63 0.38 -19.69
N GLU A 57 2.07 1.36 -18.91
CA GLU A 57 3.46 1.57 -18.51
C GLU A 57 3.86 0.74 -17.28
N ALA A 58 3.63 -0.58 -17.38
CA ALA A 58 3.80 -1.55 -16.29
C ALA A 58 5.17 -1.58 -15.62
N ASP A 59 6.19 -1.11 -16.34
CA ASP A 59 7.60 -1.13 -15.95
C ASP A 59 8.16 0.27 -15.65
N LEU A 60 7.31 1.31 -15.61
CA LEU A 60 7.68 2.65 -15.15
C LEU A 60 7.66 2.70 -13.60
N PRO A 61 8.77 3.06 -12.93
CA PRO A 61 8.79 3.13 -11.48
C PRO A 61 8.00 4.32 -10.93
N PHE A 62 7.35 4.12 -9.79
CA PHE A 62 6.69 5.17 -9.02
C PHE A 62 6.92 4.96 -7.52
N SER A 63 6.77 6.03 -6.73
CA SER A 63 6.84 5.93 -5.27
C SER A 63 5.62 5.20 -4.71
N ILE A 64 5.84 4.09 -4.02
CA ILE A 64 4.76 3.22 -3.53
C ILE A 64 3.96 3.82 -2.38
N GLN A 65 4.49 4.85 -1.72
CA GLN A 65 3.80 5.64 -0.71
C GLN A 65 3.13 4.77 0.37
N SER A 66 1.87 5.03 0.72
CA SER A 66 1.14 4.27 1.75
C SER A 66 0.93 2.78 1.43
N ILE A 67 1.25 2.30 0.22
CA ILE A 67 1.26 0.86 -0.06
C ILE A 67 2.35 0.16 0.76
N SER A 68 3.47 0.84 1.03
CA SER A 68 4.57 0.34 1.88
C SER A 68 4.11 -0.13 3.26
N LYS A 69 3.02 0.44 3.80
CA LYS A 69 2.46 0.11 5.11
C LYS A 69 2.08 -1.37 5.24
N VAL A 70 1.64 -2.01 4.14
CA VAL A 70 1.33 -3.45 4.11
C VAL A 70 2.58 -4.27 4.37
N PHE A 71 3.66 -3.93 3.67
CA PHE A 71 4.91 -4.69 3.73
C PHE A 71 5.66 -4.44 5.04
N ALA A 72 5.64 -3.20 5.53
CA ALA A 72 6.17 -2.86 6.84
C ALA A 72 5.43 -3.60 7.97
N LEU A 73 4.11 -3.68 7.89
CA LEU A 73 3.30 -4.43 8.83
C LEU A 73 3.67 -5.92 8.84
N VAL A 74 3.84 -6.51 7.66
CA VAL A 74 4.27 -7.91 7.53
C VAL A 74 5.67 -8.13 8.10
N LEU A 75 6.60 -7.20 7.83
CA LEU A 75 7.95 -7.26 8.37
C LEU A 75 7.94 -7.17 9.92
N ALA A 76 7.14 -6.26 10.48
CA ALA A 76 6.97 -6.12 11.92
C ALA A 76 6.30 -7.37 12.55
N GLN A 77 5.27 -7.94 11.90
CA GLN A 77 4.64 -9.20 12.34
C GLN A 77 5.66 -10.34 12.38
N ARG A 78 6.55 -10.44 11.39
CA ARG A 78 7.62 -11.46 11.39
C ARG A 78 8.62 -11.28 12.55
N ALA A 79 8.88 -10.04 12.95
CA ALA A 79 9.86 -9.72 13.98
C ALA A 79 9.30 -9.79 15.42
N HIS A 80 8.01 -9.46 15.59
CA HIS A 80 7.37 -9.33 16.91
C HIS A 80 6.24 -10.32 17.18
N GLY A 81 5.77 -11.04 16.17
CA GLY A 81 4.61 -11.93 16.30
C GLY A 81 3.38 -11.18 16.82
N ASP A 82 2.65 -11.81 17.75
CA ASP A 82 1.40 -11.27 18.28
C ASP A 82 1.58 -10.00 19.14
N ASP A 83 2.80 -9.69 19.60
CA ASP A 83 3.08 -8.47 20.38
C ASP A 83 2.85 -7.19 19.57
N LEU A 84 2.94 -7.27 18.24
CA LEU A 84 2.56 -6.19 17.33
C LEU A 84 1.15 -5.64 17.63
N TRP A 85 0.20 -6.52 17.93
CA TRP A 85 -1.20 -6.16 18.15
C TRP A 85 -1.47 -5.54 19.53
N LYS A 86 -0.46 -5.49 20.41
CA LYS A 86 -0.49 -4.68 21.63
C LYS A 86 -0.13 -3.22 21.35
N ALA A 87 0.62 -2.97 20.27
CA ALA A 87 1.10 -1.64 19.87
C ALA A 87 0.14 -0.89 18.96
N VAL A 88 -0.63 -1.61 18.14
CA VAL A 88 -1.57 -1.06 17.15
C VAL A 88 -2.87 -1.88 17.15
N ARG A 89 -4.01 -1.20 17.04
CA ARG A 89 -5.35 -1.84 16.97
C ARG A 89 -5.66 -2.33 15.54
N ARG A 90 -6.90 -2.75 15.29
CA ARG A 90 -7.33 -3.42 14.04
C ARG A 90 -8.62 -2.85 13.46
N GLU A 91 -9.05 -1.68 13.90
CA GLU A 91 -10.35 -1.12 13.56
C GLU A 91 -10.23 0.01 12.52
N PRO A 92 -11.20 0.13 11.59
CA PRO A 92 -11.29 1.31 10.74
C PRO A 92 -11.34 2.60 11.56
N SER A 93 -10.75 3.67 11.07
CA SER A 93 -10.97 5.01 11.65
C SER A 93 -12.22 5.61 11.03
N GLY A 94 -13.23 5.95 11.85
CA GLY A 94 -14.39 6.73 11.41
C GLY A 94 -14.10 8.23 11.21
N SER A 95 -12.85 8.64 11.43
CA SER A 95 -12.34 9.99 11.19
C SER A 95 -11.19 9.93 10.18
N ALA A 96 -10.81 11.08 9.62
CA ALA A 96 -9.74 11.18 8.64
C ALA A 96 -8.46 10.46 9.13
N PHE A 97 -7.77 9.78 8.22
CA PHE A 97 -6.61 8.90 8.49
C PHE A 97 -5.42 9.54 9.24
N ASN A 98 -5.47 10.85 9.48
CA ASN A 98 -4.45 11.69 10.09
C ASN A 98 -5.01 12.56 11.23
N SER A 99 -6.12 12.13 11.85
CA SER A 99 -6.77 12.79 12.99
C SER A 99 -5.93 12.70 14.26
N LEU A 100 -5.43 13.85 14.75
CA LEU A 100 -4.72 13.96 16.03
C LEU A 100 -5.67 13.83 17.23
N ILE A 101 -6.91 14.33 17.10
CA ILE A 101 -7.92 14.29 18.15
C ILE A 101 -8.24 12.84 18.54
N GLN A 102 -8.46 11.99 17.54
CA GLN A 102 -8.75 10.57 17.79
C GLN A 102 -7.55 9.88 18.46
N LEU A 103 -6.34 10.20 18.01
CA LEU A 103 -5.11 9.61 18.57
C LEU A 103 -4.89 10.03 20.03
N GLU A 104 -5.18 11.28 20.37
CA GLU A 104 -5.11 11.79 21.74
C GLU A 104 -6.14 11.11 22.66
N GLN A 105 -7.40 11.01 22.21
CA GLN A 105 -8.47 10.31 22.94
C GLN A 105 -8.16 8.83 23.18
N GLU A 106 -7.32 8.24 22.34
CA GLU A 106 -6.89 6.84 22.44
C GLU A 106 -5.53 6.68 23.12
N HIS A 107 -5.07 7.72 23.81
CA HIS A 107 -3.81 7.76 24.55
C HIS A 107 -2.61 7.33 23.69
N GLY A 108 -2.58 7.82 22.46
CA GLY A 108 -1.51 7.56 21.50
C GLY A 108 -1.51 6.18 20.85
N ILE A 109 -2.53 5.34 21.09
CA ILE A 109 -2.64 4.01 20.46
C ILE A 109 -3.37 4.13 19.12
N PRO A 110 -2.71 3.84 17.98
CA PRO A 110 -3.36 3.95 16.68
C PRO A 110 -4.45 2.90 16.44
N ARG A 111 -5.54 3.28 15.75
CA ARG A 111 -6.69 2.42 15.41
C ARG A 111 -6.36 1.22 14.52
N ASN A 112 -5.44 1.40 13.58
CA ASN A 112 -5.02 0.35 12.64
C ASN A 112 -3.64 0.71 12.06
N PRO A 113 -2.93 -0.25 11.43
CA PRO A 113 -1.60 -0.01 10.89
C PRO A 113 -1.57 0.78 9.57
N PHE A 114 -2.73 1.05 8.95
CA PHE A 114 -2.80 1.67 7.61
C PHE A 114 -3.06 3.18 7.64
N ILE A 115 -3.45 3.72 8.79
CA ILE A 115 -3.36 5.17 9.09
C ILE A 115 -1.91 5.58 9.40
N ASN A 116 -1.59 6.88 9.30
CA ASN A 116 -0.21 7.35 9.45
C ASN A 116 0.36 7.06 10.84
N ALA A 117 -0.42 7.30 11.90
CA ALA A 117 0.00 6.99 13.26
C ALA A 117 0.35 5.51 13.45
N GLY A 118 -0.46 4.61 12.87
CA GLY A 118 -0.21 3.17 12.90
C GLY A 118 1.05 2.78 12.16
N ALA A 119 1.25 3.34 10.97
CA ALA A 119 2.44 3.08 10.17
C ALA A 119 3.73 3.60 10.82
N ILE A 120 3.67 4.76 11.48
CA ILE A 120 4.79 5.32 12.27
C ILE A 120 5.08 4.41 13.47
N ARG A 121 4.06 3.92 14.18
CA ARG A 121 4.26 2.94 15.26
C ARG A 121 4.84 1.63 14.75
N VAL A 122 4.43 1.15 13.57
CA VAL A 122 5.03 -0.02 12.92
C VAL A 122 6.50 0.23 12.55
N ALA A 123 6.83 1.42 12.03
CA ALA A 123 8.21 1.79 11.73
C ALA A 123 9.09 1.81 12.99
N ASP A 124 8.56 2.28 14.12
CA ASP A 124 9.25 2.24 15.42
C ASP A 124 9.52 0.81 15.90
N LEU A 125 8.56 -0.11 15.72
CA LEU A 125 8.77 -1.54 16.01
C LEU A 125 9.88 -2.15 15.12
N ILE A 126 9.94 -1.76 13.84
CA ILE A 126 11.01 -2.20 12.93
C ILE A 126 12.36 -1.63 13.40
N ALA A 127 12.42 -0.35 13.77
CA ALA A 127 13.63 0.30 14.28
C ALA A 127 14.21 -0.41 15.53
N SER A 128 13.35 -0.98 16.38
CA SER A 128 13.77 -1.73 17.56
C SER A 128 14.34 -3.13 17.28
N ARG A 129 14.15 -3.69 16.08
CA ARG A 129 14.55 -5.09 15.76
C ARG A 129 15.52 -5.22 14.59
N TYR A 130 15.57 -4.24 13.71
CA TYR A 130 16.40 -4.26 12.51
C TYR A 130 17.54 -3.28 12.66
N ALA A 131 18.76 -3.72 12.33
CA ALA A 131 19.95 -2.86 12.40
C ALA A 131 19.89 -1.66 11.45
N ASN A 132 19.20 -1.81 10.32
CA ASN A 132 19.03 -0.76 9.30
C ASN A 132 17.54 -0.60 8.94
N PRO A 133 16.72 0.02 9.81
CA PRO A 133 15.27 0.17 9.54
C PRO A 133 15.00 0.89 8.23
N ASP A 134 15.82 1.89 7.90
CA ASP A 134 15.80 2.69 6.68
C ASP A 134 15.84 1.89 5.37
N ARG A 135 16.41 0.68 5.39
CA ARG A 135 16.54 -0.19 4.20
C ARG A 135 15.68 -1.44 4.28
N SER A 136 15.23 -1.81 5.48
CA SER A 136 14.63 -3.11 5.75
C SER A 136 13.37 -3.36 4.93
N VAL A 137 12.53 -2.34 4.71
CA VAL A 137 11.32 -2.47 3.87
C VAL A 137 11.67 -2.60 2.39
N ALA A 138 12.62 -1.82 1.88
CA ALA A 138 13.07 -1.91 0.48
C ALA A 138 13.72 -3.27 0.16
N GLU A 139 14.57 -3.76 1.06
CA GLU A 139 15.20 -5.08 0.93
C GLU A 139 14.16 -6.21 0.99
N PHE A 140 13.18 -6.10 1.88
CA PHE A 140 12.08 -7.06 1.95
C PHE A 140 11.24 -7.07 0.67
N LEU A 141 10.87 -5.88 0.15
CA LEU A 141 10.19 -5.75 -1.14
C LEU A 141 10.99 -6.36 -2.28
N GLY A 142 12.30 -6.13 -2.31
CA GLY A 142 13.21 -6.72 -3.29
C GLY A 142 13.22 -8.25 -3.25
N GLN A 143 13.17 -8.85 -2.06
CA GLN A 143 13.01 -10.31 -1.91
C GLN A 143 11.66 -10.78 -2.46
N LEU A 144 10.57 -10.08 -2.13
CA LEU A 144 9.21 -10.49 -2.53
C LEU A 144 8.97 -10.40 -4.04
N CYS A 145 9.59 -9.43 -4.73
CA CYS A 145 9.45 -9.27 -6.18
C CYS A 145 10.58 -9.89 -7.00
N GLY A 146 11.61 -10.44 -6.35
CA GLY A 146 12.78 -11.04 -7.01
C GLY A 146 13.75 -10.01 -7.60
N ASN A 147 13.72 -8.76 -7.14
CA ASN A 147 14.62 -7.70 -7.57
C ASN A 147 15.46 -7.16 -6.39
N PRO A 148 16.72 -7.56 -6.20
CA PRO A 148 17.57 -7.02 -5.13
C PRO A 148 17.97 -5.55 -5.36
N GLY A 149 17.57 -4.95 -6.49
CA GLY A 149 17.79 -3.55 -6.86
C GLY A 149 16.73 -2.57 -6.37
N ILE A 150 15.68 -3.00 -5.65
CA ILE A 150 14.67 -2.08 -5.08
C ILE A 150 15.32 -1.11 -4.10
N ARG A 151 15.14 0.19 -4.33
CA ARG A 151 15.73 1.27 -3.52
C ARG A 151 14.72 2.36 -3.18
N VAL A 152 15.10 3.17 -2.22
CA VAL A 152 14.45 4.44 -1.92
C VAL A 152 14.78 5.43 -3.03
N ASP A 153 13.77 6.13 -3.53
CA ASP A 153 13.91 7.35 -4.30
C ASP A 153 14.27 8.50 -3.34
N ASN A 154 15.50 9.01 -3.48
CA ASN A 154 16.00 10.05 -2.58
C ASN A 154 15.31 11.39 -2.80
N ASP A 155 14.84 11.70 -4.01
CA ASP A 155 14.20 12.98 -4.30
C ASP A 155 12.81 13.02 -3.67
N VAL A 156 12.08 11.90 -3.74
CA VAL A 156 10.81 11.74 -3.02
C VAL A 156 11.03 11.75 -1.51
N TYR A 157 12.04 11.02 -1.01
CA TYR A 157 12.35 10.99 0.43
C TYR A 157 12.67 12.39 0.98
N LEU A 158 13.55 13.14 0.32
CA LEU A 158 13.91 14.49 0.76
C LEU A 158 12.70 15.43 0.71
N SER A 159 11.84 15.28 -0.31
CA SER A 159 10.62 16.06 -0.41
C SER A 159 9.63 15.74 0.73
N GLU A 160 9.40 14.45 1.04
CA GLU A 160 8.58 14.02 2.18
C GLU A 160 9.15 14.53 3.51
N ASP A 161 10.47 14.43 3.68
CA ASP A 161 11.15 14.83 4.91
C ASP A 161 11.00 16.33 5.19
N GLN A 162 11.14 17.17 4.15
CA GLN A 162 11.00 18.62 4.26
C GLN A 162 9.56 19.09 4.51
N HIS A 163 8.55 18.30 4.10
CA HIS A 163 7.13 18.65 4.24
C HIS A 163 6.40 17.76 5.27
N GLY A 164 7.18 17.07 6.11
CA GLY A 164 6.73 16.00 6.99
C GLY A 164 6.14 16.41 8.34
N ASP A 165 5.88 17.71 8.58
CA ASP A 165 5.52 18.26 9.90
C ASP A 165 4.33 17.57 10.55
N ARG A 166 3.31 17.21 9.77
CA ARG A 166 2.14 16.50 10.30
C ARG A 166 2.50 15.11 10.84
N ASN A 167 3.38 14.39 10.15
CA ASN A 167 3.84 13.08 10.60
C ASN A 167 4.75 13.21 11.83
N ARG A 168 5.59 14.26 11.90
CA ARG A 168 6.34 14.60 13.12
C ARG A 168 5.42 14.90 14.29
N ALA A 169 4.38 15.71 14.11
CA ALA A 169 3.40 16.02 15.14
C ALA A 169 2.70 14.75 15.67
N ILE A 170 2.28 13.86 14.77
CA ILE A 170 1.72 12.55 15.13
C ILE A 170 2.73 11.73 15.97
N ALA A 171 3.99 11.69 15.55
CA ALA A 171 5.03 10.94 16.24
C ALA A 171 5.36 11.52 17.62
N TYR A 172 5.50 12.84 17.76
CA TYR A 172 5.71 13.50 19.06
C TYR A 172 4.51 13.29 20.00
N LEU A 173 3.29 13.34 19.49
CA LEU A 173 2.09 13.03 20.29
C LEU A 173 2.11 11.58 20.79
N MET A 174 2.48 10.61 19.96
CA MET A 174 2.66 9.23 20.41
C MET A 174 3.80 9.09 21.43
N LYS A 175 4.90 9.82 21.23
CA LYS A 175 6.04 9.83 22.16
C LYS A 175 5.64 10.40 23.54
N SER A 176 4.80 11.43 23.60
CA SER A 176 4.32 12.00 24.87
C SER A 176 3.44 11.02 25.67
N PHE A 177 2.83 10.04 25.01
CA PHE A 177 2.12 8.92 25.65
C PHE A 177 2.99 7.67 25.87
N SER A 178 4.32 7.79 25.71
CA SER A 178 5.28 6.69 25.80
C SER A 178 4.95 5.53 24.84
N LYS A 179 4.45 5.84 23.64
CA LYS A 179 4.11 4.85 22.61
C LYS A 179 5.18 4.69 21.55
N LEU A 180 6.25 5.47 21.58
CA LEU A 180 7.42 5.27 20.72
C LEU A 180 8.64 4.97 21.57
N ASP A 181 9.35 3.90 21.22
CA ASP A 181 10.51 3.43 21.97
C ASP A 181 11.79 4.14 21.49
N ASN A 182 11.86 4.48 20.20
CA ASN A 182 13.02 5.13 19.58
C ASN A 182 12.88 6.67 19.50
N PRO A 183 13.94 7.40 19.12
CA PRO A 183 13.86 8.83 18.83
C PRO A 183 12.90 9.14 17.68
N VAL A 184 12.10 10.20 17.81
CA VAL A 184 11.05 10.54 16.84
C VAL A 184 11.61 10.72 15.43
N GLU A 185 12.72 11.43 15.26
CA GLU A 185 13.29 11.68 13.92
C GLU A 185 13.83 10.41 13.26
N ASP A 186 14.28 9.41 14.02
CA ASP A 186 14.74 8.13 13.45
C ASP A 186 13.55 7.31 12.96
N VAL A 187 12.46 7.26 13.74
CA VAL A 187 11.21 6.59 13.37
C VAL A 187 10.59 7.23 12.13
N VAL A 188 10.48 8.55 12.12
CA VAL A 188 9.87 9.31 11.03
C VAL A 188 10.71 9.22 9.76
N ARG A 189 12.04 9.23 9.87
CA ARG A 189 12.95 8.98 8.74
C ARG A 189 12.74 7.59 8.13
N ALA A 190 12.67 6.54 8.96
CA ALA A 190 12.39 5.19 8.47
C ALA A 190 11.02 5.12 7.78
N TYR A 191 10.01 5.79 8.34
CA TYR A 191 8.68 5.92 7.76
C TYR A 191 8.68 6.64 6.39
N PHE A 192 9.40 7.76 6.24
CA PHE A 192 9.50 8.46 4.96
C PHE A 192 10.27 7.66 3.92
N LYS A 193 11.34 6.97 4.31
CA LYS A 193 12.11 6.12 3.41
C LYS A 193 11.29 4.94 2.87
N GLN A 194 10.49 4.27 3.71
CA GLN A 194 9.62 3.20 3.20
C GLN A 194 8.55 3.72 2.21
N CYS A 195 8.00 4.92 2.45
CA CYS A 195 7.02 5.54 1.54
C CYS A 195 7.68 5.91 0.20
N SER A 196 8.96 6.27 0.24
CA SER A 196 9.72 6.72 -0.90
C SER A 196 10.38 5.57 -1.69
N VAL A 197 10.07 4.30 -1.40
CA VAL A 197 10.55 3.18 -2.23
C VAL A 197 9.95 3.29 -3.63
N ALA A 198 10.79 3.23 -4.65
CA ALA A 198 10.38 3.24 -6.05
C ALA A 198 10.22 1.81 -6.56
N MET A 199 9.06 1.49 -7.12
CA MET A 199 8.76 0.18 -7.71
C MET A 199 7.87 0.34 -8.94
N THR A 200 7.91 -0.62 -9.84
CA THR A 200 6.98 -0.68 -10.98
C THR A 200 5.68 -1.38 -10.60
N ALA A 201 4.62 -1.22 -11.40
CA ALA A 201 3.36 -1.94 -11.20
C ALA A 201 3.58 -3.47 -11.26
N ARG A 202 4.50 -3.94 -12.11
CA ARG A 202 4.88 -5.35 -12.19
C ARG A 202 5.53 -5.85 -10.90
N GLU A 203 6.48 -5.10 -10.37
CA GLU A 203 7.16 -5.45 -9.13
C GLU A 203 6.19 -5.45 -7.94
N MET A 204 5.25 -4.51 -7.90
CA MET A 204 4.20 -4.46 -6.88
C MET A 204 3.23 -5.63 -6.95
N ALA A 205 2.80 -6.02 -8.16
CA ALA A 205 1.95 -7.19 -8.35
C ALA A 205 2.65 -8.48 -7.87
N ARG A 206 3.96 -8.62 -8.15
CA ARG A 206 4.80 -9.72 -7.60
C ARG A 206 4.93 -9.65 -6.09
N ALA A 207 5.26 -8.49 -5.55
CA ALA A 207 5.48 -8.30 -4.12
C ALA A 207 4.21 -8.62 -3.32
N ALA A 208 3.02 -8.26 -3.81
CA ALA A 208 1.74 -8.55 -3.18
C ALA A 208 1.29 -10.02 -3.34
N PHE A 209 1.96 -10.85 -4.15
CA PHE A 209 1.49 -12.19 -4.51
C PHE A 209 1.29 -13.12 -3.32
N PHE A 210 2.15 -13.04 -2.30
CA PHE A 210 2.02 -13.90 -1.12
C PHE A 210 0.68 -13.72 -0.40
N LEU A 211 0.06 -12.54 -0.50
CA LEU A 211 -1.25 -12.24 0.08
C LEU A 211 -2.39 -12.99 -0.63
N ALA A 212 -2.24 -13.24 -1.93
CA ALA A 212 -3.13 -14.10 -2.70
C ALA A 212 -2.79 -15.59 -2.52
N ASN A 213 -1.53 -15.91 -2.20
CA ASN A 213 -0.98 -17.26 -2.18
C ASN A 213 -0.71 -17.81 -0.77
N LYS A 214 -1.65 -17.59 0.17
CA LYS A 214 -1.61 -18.15 1.55
C LYS A 214 -0.30 -17.89 2.30
N GLY A 215 0.34 -16.76 2.03
CA GLY A 215 1.58 -16.37 2.69
C GLY A 215 2.85 -16.84 1.99
N VAL A 216 2.77 -17.46 0.80
CA VAL A 216 3.94 -17.98 0.05
C VAL A 216 4.31 -17.06 -1.10
N GLY A 217 5.56 -16.60 -1.12
CA GLY A 217 6.11 -15.69 -2.13
C GLY A 217 6.29 -16.32 -3.51
N ILE A 218 6.74 -15.52 -4.49
CA ILE A 218 6.97 -15.98 -5.86
C ILE A 218 8.14 -16.99 -5.96
N ASP A 219 9.04 -16.96 -4.98
CA ASP A 219 10.19 -17.87 -4.85
C ASP A 219 9.84 -19.18 -4.15
N GLY A 220 8.56 -19.38 -3.80
CA GLY A 220 8.06 -20.54 -3.08
C GLY A 220 8.35 -20.53 -1.58
N ARG A 221 8.97 -19.47 -1.03
CA ARG A 221 9.25 -19.37 0.40
C ARG A 221 8.06 -18.82 1.17
N THR A 222 7.86 -19.32 2.38
CA THR A 222 6.87 -18.78 3.31
C THR A 222 7.29 -17.40 3.79
N VAL A 223 6.45 -16.41 3.51
CA VAL A 223 6.57 -15.03 3.96
C VAL A 223 5.95 -14.86 5.35
N ILE A 224 4.72 -15.34 5.52
CA ILE A 224 3.94 -15.36 6.77
C ILE A 224 3.00 -16.57 6.77
N ALA A 225 2.41 -16.92 7.92
CA ALA A 225 1.49 -18.04 8.00
C ALA A 225 0.17 -17.76 7.24
N PRO A 226 -0.55 -18.81 6.76
CA PRO A 226 -1.84 -18.63 6.08
C PRO A 226 -2.88 -17.86 6.93
N GLY A 227 -2.94 -18.14 8.23
CA GLY A 227 -3.86 -17.43 9.14
C GLY A 227 -3.51 -15.95 9.31
N GLU A 228 -2.22 -15.61 9.34
CA GLU A 228 -1.75 -14.21 9.37
C GLU A 228 -2.07 -13.51 8.04
N THR A 229 -1.88 -14.22 6.92
CA THR A 229 -2.22 -13.72 5.58
C THR A 229 -3.68 -13.29 5.49
N SER A 230 -4.60 -14.13 5.97
CA SER A 230 -6.02 -13.80 6.01
C SER A 230 -6.32 -12.57 6.88
N ARG A 231 -5.59 -12.39 8.00
CA ARG A 231 -5.76 -11.21 8.87
C ARG A 231 -5.26 -9.93 8.20
N ILE A 232 -4.12 -9.97 7.48
CA ILE A 232 -3.62 -8.83 6.71
C ILE A 232 -4.61 -8.47 5.60
N ASN A 233 -5.14 -9.46 4.88
CA ASN A 233 -6.17 -9.24 3.86
C ASN A 233 -7.45 -8.61 4.46
N ALA A 234 -7.88 -9.05 5.64
CA ALA A 234 -9.02 -8.45 6.33
C ALA A 234 -8.76 -6.98 6.70
N LEU A 235 -7.56 -6.64 7.15
CA LEU A 235 -7.17 -5.25 7.40
C LEU A 235 -7.11 -4.42 6.10
N MET A 236 -6.64 -5.00 4.99
CA MET A 236 -6.63 -4.30 3.70
C MET A 236 -8.05 -4.02 3.22
N LEU A 237 -8.95 -4.98 3.37
CA LEU A 237 -10.36 -4.83 3.02
C LEU A 237 -11.06 -3.74 3.85
N THR A 238 -10.73 -3.63 5.14
CA THR A 238 -11.44 -2.74 6.08
C THR A 238 -10.77 -1.39 6.33
N CYS A 239 -9.48 -1.26 6.04
CA CYS A 239 -8.68 -0.06 6.35
C CYS A 239 -7.81 0.42 5.17
N GLY A 240 -7.84 -0.24 4.02
CA GLY A 240 -6.81 -0.06 2.98
C GLY A 240 -7.00 1.11 2.02
N MET A 241 -8.23 1.63 1.89
CA MET A 241 -8.62 2.59 0.83
C MET A 241 -9.02 3.97 1.39
N TYR A 242 -8.31 4.43 2.43
CA TYR A 242 -8.59 5.69 3.15
C TYR A 242 -10.08 5.83 3.51
N ASP A 243 -10.66 7.02 3.33
CA ASP A 243 -12.08 7.30 3.59
C ASP A 243 -13.02 6.68 2.53
N GLY A 244 -12.46 6.03 1.49
CA GLY A 244 -13.21 5.35 0.43
C GLY A 244 -13.43 3.86 0.67
N VAL A 245 -13.06 3.33 1.84
CA VAL A 245 -13.06 1.87 2.09
C VAL A 245 -14.44 1.22 2.05
N GLY A 246 -15.49 1.89 2.54
CA GLY A 246 -16.86 1.37 2.48
C GLY A 246 -17.36 1.21 1.05
N ASP A 247 -17.21 2.26 0.24
CA ASP A 247 -17.61 2.24 -1.15
C ASP A 247 -16.77 1.25 -1.96
N PHE A 248 -15.46 1.19 -1.73
CA PHE A 248 -14.58 0.23 -2.43
C PHE A 248 -14.94 -1.22 -2.09
N ALA A 249 -15.25 -1.52 -0.83
CA ALA A 249 -15.71 -2.85 -0.43
C ALA A 249 -17.05 -3.21 -1.10
N PHE A 250 -17.93 -2.23 -1.31
CA PHE A 250 -19.21 -2.43 -1.98
C PHE A 250 -19.09 -2.58 -3.50
N THR A 251 -18.25 -1.79 -4.17
CA THR A 251 -18.13 -1.75 -5.63
C THR A 251 -17.12 -2.76 -6.20
N VAL A 252 -16.00 -2.95 -5.51
CA VAL A 252 -14.89 -3.83 -5.95
C VAL A 252 -14.78 -5.06 -5.07
N GLY A 253 -14.92 -4.94 -3.76
CA GLY A 253 -15.00 -6.10 -2.86
C GLY A 253 -13.77 -6.99 -2.83
N ILE A 254 -12.56 -6.41 -2.87
CA ILE A 254 -11.31 -7.14 -2.66
C ILE A 254 -10.43 -6.46 -1.60
N PRO A 255 -9.58 -7.21 -0.86
CA PRO A 255 -8.50 -6.62 -0.08
C PRO A 255 -7.59 -5.76 -0.95
N ALA A 256 -7.46 -4.48 -0.63
CA ALA A 256 -6.63 -3.55 -1.38
C ALA A 256 -5.88 -2.56 -0.48
N LYS A 257 -4.83 -1.92 -1.02
CA LYS A 257 -4.17 -0.77 -0.40
C LYS A 257 -3.79 0.24 -1.47
N SER A 258 -4.22 1.49 -1.28
CA SER A 258 -3.81 2.62 -2.13
C SER A 258 -2.63 3.41 -1.54
N GLY A 259 -1.86 4.07 -2.40
CA GLY A 259 -0.86 5.07 -2.06
C GLY A 259 -1.09 6.36 -2.84
N VAL A 260 -0.76 7.49 -2.23
CA VAL A 260 -0.88 8.81 -2.89
C VAL A 260 0.04 8.95 -4.11
N GLY A 261 1.00 8.05 -4.32
CA GLY A 261 1.75 7.96 -5.58
C GLY A 261 0.90 7.47 -6.77
N GLY A 262 -0.40 7.24 -6.59
CA GLY A 262 -1.32 6.77 -7.64
C GLY A 262 -1.43 5.25 -7.75
N GLY A 263 -0.71 4.51 -6.91
CA GLY A 263 -0.72 3.05 -6.93
C GLY A 263 -1.86 2.47 -6.10
N ILE A 264 -2.37 1.33 -6.53
CA ILE A 264 -3.28 0.47 -5.77
C ILE A 264 -2.81 -0.97 -5.95
N ILE A 265 -2.58 -1.70 -4.85
CA ILE A 265 -2.49 -3.15 -4.89
C ILE A 265 -3.81 -3.76 -4.45
N GLY A 266 -4.17 -4.90 -5.03
CA GLY A 266 -5.33 -5.69 -4.67
C GLY A 266 -5.06 -7.19 -4.80
N VAL A 267 -5.83 -8.02 -4.10
CA VAL A 267 -5.70 -9.48 -4.19
C VAL A 267 -7.05 -10.19 -4.17
N ILE A 268 -7.16 -11.27 -4.94
CA ILE A 268 -8.18 -12.31 -4.73
C ILE A 268 -7.47 -13.56 -4.20
N PRO A 269 -7.71 -13.92 -2.93
CA PRO A 269 -7.10 -15.11 -2.32
C PRO A 269 -7.33 -16.38 -3.16
N GLY A 270 -6.24 -17.05 -3.51
CA GLY A 270 -6.24 -18.27 -4.33
C GLY A 270 -6.26 -18.04 -5.84
N GLU A 271 -6.35 -16.79 -6.31
CA GLU A 271 -6.50 -16.51 -7.75
C GLU A 271 -5.44 -15.57 -8.32
N PHE A 272 -5.30 -14.35 -7.79
CA PHE A 272 -4.32 -13.40 -8.31
C PHE A 272 -3.99 -12.28 -7.32
N SER A 273 -2.83 -11.67 -7.54
CA SER A 273 -2.54 -10.30 -7.11
C SER A 273 -2.59 -9.35 -8.30
N VAL A 274 -2.94 -8.10 -8.04
CA VAL A 274 -3.02 -7.05 -9.05
C VAL A 274 -2.41 -5.76 -8.52
N CYS A 275 -1.74 -5.03 -9.39
CA CYS A 275 -1.36 -3.64 -9.14
C CYS A 275 -1.87 -2.77 -10.29
N VAL A 276 -2.47 -1.64 -9.94
CA VAL A 276 -2.80 -0.58 -10.89
C VAL A 276 -2.07 0.68 -10.45
N TRP A 277 -1.61 1.48 -11.41
CA TRP A 277 -0.99 2.76 -11.14
C TRP A 277 -1.51 3.81 -12.12
N SER A 278 -2.00 4.92 -11.58
CA SER A 278 -2.25 6.15 -12.32
C SER A 278 -2.18 7.34 -11.36
N PRO A 279 -1.41 8.40 -11.65
CA PRO A 279 -1.09 9.45 -10.68
C PRO A 279 -2.27 10.29 -10.18
N ARG A 280 -3.32 10.49 -10.98
CA ARG A 280 -4.45 11.35 -10.61
C ARG A 280 -5.33 10.71 -9.55
N LEU A 281 -5.58 11.44 -8.48
CA LEU A 281 -6.36 10.97 -7.33
C LEU A 281 -7.76 11.54 -7.30
N ASP A 282 -8.72 10.76 -6.83
CA ASP A 282 -10.06 11.22 -6.47
C ASP A 282 -10.05 12.14 -5.23
N ALA A 283 -11.22 12.63 -4.83
CA ALA A 283 -11.39 13.47 -3.64
C ALA A 283 -10.96 12.77 -2.33
N ARG A 284 -10.84 11.44 -2.31
CA ARG A 284 -10.51 10.61 -1.14
C ARG A 284 -9.03 10.20 -1.13
N GLY A 285 -8.25 10.61 -2.13
CA GLY A 285 -6.82 10.33 -2.21
C GLY A 285 -6.47 8.95 -2.79
N ASN A 286 -7.38 8.32 -3.54
CA ASN A 286 -7.14 7.08 -4.27
C ASN A 286 -7.03 7.34 -5.78
N SER A 287 -6.26 6.53 -6.50
CA SER A 287 -6.17 6.66 -7.97
C SER A 287 -7.54 6.46 -8.63
N ALA A 288 -8.04 7.49 -9.33
CA ALA A 288 -9.38 7.47 -9.93
C ALA A 288 -9.48 6.44 -11.07
N ALA A 289 -8.53 6.49 -12.01
CA ALA A 289 -8.40 5.48 -13.06
C ALA A 289 -8.09 4.10 -12.49
N GLY A 290 -7.30 4.04 -11.41
CA GLY A 290 -6.99 2.80 -10.71
C GLY A 290 -8.22 2.08 -10.14
N ILE A 291 -9.09 2.82 -9.44
CA ILE A 291 -10.36 2.28 -8.91
C ILE A 291 -11.25 1.81 -10.06
N ARG A 292 -11.38 2.61 -11.12
CA ARG A 292 -12.22 2.26 -12.28
C ARG A 292 -11.74 0.98 -12.96
N ALA A 293 -10.44 0.83 -13.17
CA ALA A 293 -9.84 -0.36 -13.74
C ALA A 293 -10.09 -1.61 -12.88
N LEU A 294 -9.97 -1.49 -11.55
CA LEU A 294 -10.27 -2.59 -10.63
C LEU A 294 -11.76 -2.96 -10.63
N GLU A 295 -12.67 -1.99 -10.65
CA GLU A 295 -14.11 -2.23 -10.76
C GLU A 295 -14.43 -3.01 -12.04
N MET A 296 -13.86 -2.59 -13.18
CA MET A 296 -14.03 -3.26 -14.47
C MET A 296 -13.47 -4.70 -14.44
N LEU A 297 -12.28 -4.90 -13.87
CA LEU A 297 -11.69 -6.23 -13.72
C LEU A 297 -12.61 -7.15 -12.92
N ILE A 298 -13.04 -6.71 -11.73
CA ILE A 298 -13.89 -7.51 -10.84
C ILE A 298 -15.24 -7.83 -11.47
N ARG A 299 -15.85 -6.85 -12.16
CA ARG A 299 -17.09 -7.05 -12.90
C ARG A 299 -16.92 -8.07 -14.03
N ALA A 300 -15.83 -8.00 -14.79
CA ALA A 300 -15.57 -8.90 -15.91
C ALA A 300 -15.30 -10.34 -15.47
N ILE A 301 -14.63 -10.55 -14.34
CA ILE A 301 -14.44 -11.90 -13.76
C ILE A 301 -15.68 -12.39 -13.00
N GLY A 302 -16.58 -11.48 -12.60
CA GLY A 302 -17.81 -11.79 -11.88
C GLY A 302 -17.57 -12.31 -10.46
N ARG A 303 -16.47 -11.90 -9.82
CA ARG A 303 -16.05 -12.46 -8.53
C ARG A 303 -15.39 -11.45 -7.62
N SER A 304 -15.89 -11.39 -6.38
CA SER A 304 -15.30 -10.65 -5.27
C SER A 304 -14.89 -11.61 -4.14
N VAL A 305 -14.46 -11.10 -2.97
CA VAL A 305 -14.28 -11.95 -1.78
C VAL A 305 -15.59 -12.28 -1.05
N PHE A 306 -16.70 -11.69 -1.48
CA PHE A 306 -18.07 -11.95 -1.05
C PHE A 306 -18.83 -12.77 -2.09
#